data_AF-A0A972CZE5-F1
#
_entry.id   AF-A0A972CZE5-F1
#
_cell.length_a   1.000
_cell.length_b   1.000
_cell.length_c   1.000
_cell.angle_alpha   90.00
_cell.angle_beta   90.00
_cell.angle_gamma   90.00
#
_symmetry.space_group_name_H-M   'P 1'
#
loop_
_entity.id
_entity.type
_entity.pdbx_description
1 polymer ?
#
loop_
_entity_poly.entity_id
_entity_poly.type
_entity_poly.pdbx_seq_one_letter_code
_entity_poly.pdbx_strand_id
1 'polypeptide(L)'
;MIKSKYNLILLIIILSLTGCTHNENYNANLVDNQEEINIDDFFNLKECIVEYDFTIEKAYEDFYLYAEGKYDLNDDRKLDLIEIELLGRQESTIKINNTEIQTYTDHPFDVYLVDFIADDGFIELAIYDEGPSADPVTTFYRYDGKNIYELGSLYAEISMEASSDILTDGAGTFIEIEGLNKFISPQIVMGYYRIEGNQFAYYPLDFSRYLNKEYTITRDFKAYFIEANLNGDFIGQDIEFTWDTKEMEELKKDEKIKIISHEDFWYGIELQDGTTGILYFWLGD
;
A
#
# COMPACT_ATOMS: atom_id res chain seq x y z
N MET A 1 60.63 -27.29 20.55
CA MET A 1 59.81 -26.07 20.75
C MET A 1 59.71 -25.33 19.43
N ILE A 2 58.71 -25.67 18.61
CA ILE A 2 58.39 -24.95 17.36
C ILE A 2 56.87 -24.79 17.41
N LYS A 3 56.39 -23.60 17.75
CA LYS A 3 54.98 -23.24 17.65
C LYS A 3 54.78 -22.59 16.29
N SER A 4 54.27 -23.38 15.34
CA SER A 4 53.70 -22.88 14.10
C SER A 4 52.40 -22.14 14.43
N LYS A 5 52.31 -20.86 14.05
CA LYS A 5 51.09 -20.06 14.14
C LYS A 5 50.26 -20.36 12.89
N TYR A 6 49.12 -21.01 13.08
CA TYR A 6 48.08 -21.08 12.05
C TYR A 6 47.47 -19.70 11.90
N ASN A 7 47.61 -19.10 10.71
CA ASN A 7 46.84 -17.92 10.31
C ASN A 7 45.40 -18.37 10.05
N LEU A 8 44.49 -17.98 10.94
CA LEU A 8 43.06 -18.07 10.75
C LEU A 8 42.68 -17.03 9.68
N ILE A 9 42.34 -17.48 8.48
CA ILE A 9 41.74 -16.63 7.45
C ILE A 9 40.29 -16.40 7.88
N LEU A 10 40.02 -15.21 8.41
CA LEU A 10 38.68 -14.73 8.70
C LEU A 10 38.05 -14.31 7.37
N LEU A 11 37.20 -15.17 6.81
CA LEU A 11 36.38 -14.83 5.65
C LEU A 11 35.22 -13.94 6.16
N ILE A 12 35.35 -12.62 6.01
CA ILE A 12 34.25 -11.69 6.27
C ILE A 12 33.32 -11.76 5.05
N ILE A 13 32.22 -12.47 5.19
CA ILE A 13 31.10 -12.41 4.25
C ILE A 13 30.34 -11.12 4.60
N ILE A 14 30.52 -10.08 3.78
CA ILE A 14 29.69 -8.88 3.81
C ILE A 14 28.41 -9.24 3.06
N LEU A 15 27.37 -9.64 3.79
CA LEU A 15 26.01 -9.62 3.28
C LEU A 15 25.55 -8.16 3.31
N SER A 16 25.56 -7.51 2.14
CA SER A 16 24.86 -6.25 1.93
C SER A 16 23.36 -6.54 1.92
N LEU A 17 22.76 -6.53 3.11
CA LEU A 17 21.34 -6.26 3.26
C LEU A 17 21.14 -4.78 2.93
N THR A 18 20.82 -4.48 1.68
CA THR A 18 20.13 -3.22 1.34
C THR A 18 18.72 -3.34 1.90
N GLY A 19 18.59 -3.07 3.20
CA GLY A 19 17.29 -2.72 3.76
C GLY A 19 16.81 -1.49 3.00
N CYS A 20 15.61 -1.60 2.42
CA CYS A 20 14.82 -0.45 2.03
C CYS A 20 14.87 0.54 3.19
N THR A 21 15.47 1.70 2.96
CA THR A 21 15.45 2.78 3.93
C THR A 21 14.04 3.36 3.88
N HIS A 22 13.15 2.77 4.68
CA HIS A 22 11.90 3.40 5.07
C HIS A 22 12.30 4.72 5.74
N ASN A 23 11.96 5.82 5.09
CA ASN A 23 12.40 7.16 5.50
C ASN A 23 11.53 7.58 6.70
N GLU A 24 11.86 7.07 7.89
CA GLU A 24 11.25 7.47 9.15
C GLU A 24 11.61 8.92 9.48
N ASN A 25 10.83 9.86 8.95
CA ASN A 25 10.65 11.16 9.57
C ASN A 25 9.34 11.15 10.38
N TYR A 26 9.32 10.33 11.44
CA TYR A 26 8.29 10.36 12.47
C TYR A 26 8.45 11.62 13.34
N ASN A 27 7.95 12.73 12.83
CA ASN A 27 7.54 13.90 13.61
C ASN A 27 6.32 14.53 12.93
N ALA A 28 5.28 13.72 12.73
CA ALA A 28 3.96 14.25 12.45
C ALA A 28 3.47 14.92 13.75
N ASN A 29 3.40 16.25 13.74
CA ASN A 29 2.62 16.98 14.72
C ASN A 29 1.20 16.42 14.66
N LEU A 30 0.79 15.65 15.65
CA LEU A 30 -0.60 15.24 15.83
C LEU A 30 -1.40 16.51 16.07
N VAL A 31 -1.95 17.07 14.99
CA VAL A 31 -2.81 18.25 15.04
C VAL A 31 -4.11 17.81 15.72
N ASP A 32 -4.43 18.49 16.81
CA ASP A 32 -5.53 18.24 17.76
C ASP A 32 -6.95 18.48 17.18
N ASN A 33 -7.09 18.33 15.86
CA ASN A 33 -8.33 18.48 15.09
C ASN A 33 -8.24 17.65 13.80
N GLN A 34 -8.01 16.34 13.92
CA GLN A 34 -8.22 15.45 12.77
C GLN A 34 -9.72 15.27 12.56
N GLU A 35 -10.23 15.78 11.43
CA GLU A 35 -11.59 15.51 10.97
C GLU A 35 -11.81 13.99 10.96
N GLU A 36 -12.97 13.57 11.47
CA GLU A 36 -13.36 12.17 11.45
C GLU A 36 -13.63 11.79 9.99
N ILE A 37 -12.83 10.87 9.43
CA ILE A 37 -13.07 10.34 8.09
C ILE A 37 -14.36 9.52 8.13
N ASN A 38 -15.34 9.96 7.34
CA ASN A 38 -16.54 9.20 7.08
C ASN A 38 -16.31 8.30 5.86
N ILE A 39 -16.16 7.00 6.10
CA ILE A 39 -15.86 6.03 5.04
C ILE A 39 -16.96 5.93 3.97
N ASP A 40 -18.20 6.30 4.31
CA ASP A 40 -19.33 6.29 3.39
C ASP A 40 -19.20 7.35 2.27
N ASP A 41 -18.32 8.34 2.45
CA ASP A 41 -18.02 9.35 1.44
C ASP A 41 -16.96 8.87 0.42
N PHE A 42 -16.38 7.68 0.62
CA PHE A 42 -15.36 7.11 -0.24
C PHE A 42 -15.92 6.00 -1.14
N PHE A 43 -15.34 5.87 -2.33
CA PHE A 43 -15.66 4.84 -3.32
C PHE A 43 -14.36 4.25 -3.90
N ASN A 44 -14.45 3.19 -4.70
CA ASN A 44 -13.26 2.50 -5.19
C ASN A 44 -12.55 3.34 -6.27
N LEU A 45 -11.22 3.48 -6.17
CA LEU A 45 -10.38 4.24 -7.12
C LEU A 45 -10.54 3.76 -8.57
N LYS A 46 -10.91 2.50 -8.81
CA LYS A 46 -11.19 1.99 -10.17
C LYS A 46 -12.25 2.79 -10.91
N GLU A 47 -13.18 3.43 -10.18
CA GLU A 47 -14.23 4.27 -10.76
C GLU A 47 -13.67 5.58 -11.35
N CYS A 48 -12.46 5.96 -10.97
CA CYS A 48 -11.70 7.08 -11.53
C CYS A 48 -10.89 6.70 -12.78
N ILE A 49 -10.84 5.42 -13.17
CA ILE A 49 -10.13 5.01 -14.39
C ILE A 49 -10.91 5.52 -15.60
N VAL A 50 -10.27 6.32 -16.44
CA VAL A 50 -10.89 6.90 -17.64
C VAL A 50 -10.67 5.99 -18.86
N GLU A 51 -11.57 6.06 -19.83
CA GLU A 51 -11.45 5.32 -21.09
C GLU A 51 -10.33 5.92 -21.97
N TYR A 52 -9.51 5.05 -22.57
CA TYR A 52 -8.44 5.42 -23.50
C TYR A 52 -8.27 4.34 -24.59
N ASP A 53 -7.56 4.69 -25.67
CA ASP A 53 -7.39 3.86 -26.87
C ASP A 53 -5.92 3.48 -27.16
N PHE A 54 -5.12 3.30 -26.11
CA PHE A 54 -3.70 2.99 -26.23
C PHE A 54 -3.48 1.66 -26.94
N THR A 55 -2.43 1.60 -27.75
CA THR A 55 -1.88 0.33 -28.24
C THR A 55 -0.92 -0.18 -27.18
N ILE A 56 -1.19 -1.36 -26.63
CA ILE A 56 -0.35 -1.99 -25.61
C ILE A 56 0.20 -3.32 -26.14
N GLU A 57 1.52 -3.44 -26.16
CA GLU A 57 2.25 -4.66 -26.50
C GLU A 57 2.94 -5.20 -25.25
N LYS A 58 2.77 -6.49 -24.96
CA LYS A 58 3.33 -7.14 -23.76
C LYS A 58 4.11 -8.40 -24.17
N ALA A 59 5.29 -8.59 -23.59
CA ALA A 59 6.03 -9.85 -23.66
C ALA A 59 6.34 -10.35 -22.25
N TYR A 60 5.47 -11.23 -21.75
CA TYR A 60 5.46 -11.69 -20.35
C TYR A 60 6.77 -12.41 -19.95
N GLU A 61 7.36 -13.22 -20.83
CA GLU A 61 8.61 -13.93 -20.51
C GLU A 61 9.81 -12.99 -20.39
N ASP A 62 9.76 -11.83 -21.04
CA ASP A 62 10.83 -10.83 -21.06
C ASP A 62 10.56 -9.66 -20.09
N PHE A 63 9.45 -9.72 -19.33
CA PHE A 63 8.96 -8.64 -18.46
C PHE A 63 8.91 -7.29 -19.20
N TYR A 64 8.40 -7.30 -20.41
CA TYR A 64 8.34 -6.14 -21.28
C TYR A 64 6.92 -5.67 -21.49
N LEU A 65 6.73 -4.34 -21.42
CA LEU A 65 5.51 -3.66 -21.82
C LEU A 65 5.85 -2.41 -22.62
N TYR A 66 5.25 -2.27 -23.79
CA TYR A 66 5.22 -1.02 -24.54
C TYR A 66 3.79 -0.53 -24.62
N ALA A 67 3.58 0.76 -24.38
CA ALA A 67 2.29 1.40 -24.59
C ALA A 67 2.48 2.73 -25.33
N GLU A 68 1.66 2.94 -26.36
CA GLU A 68 1.60 4.22 -27.06
C GLU A 68 0.15 4.69 -27.24
N GLY A 69 -0.05 6.00 -27.20
CA GLY A 69 -1.37 6.57 -27.40
C GLY A 69 -1.39 8.09 -27.29
N LYS A 70 -2.60 8.64 -27.23
CA LYS A 70 -2.81 10.08 -27.11
C LYS A 70 -3.92 10.40 -26.13
N TYR A 71 -3.68 11.37 -25.27
CA TYR A 71 -4.67 11.85 -24.32
C TYR A 71 -4.36 13.30 -23.94
N ASP A 72 -5.35 14.10 -23.57
CA ASP A 72 -5.14 15.45 -23.01
C ASP A 72 -4.95 15.33 -21.49
N LEU A 73 -3.69 15.25 -21.02
CA LEU A 73 -3.39 14.93 -19.61
C LEU A 73 -3.44 16.15 -18.68
N ASN A 74 -3.53 17.36 -19.23
CA ASN A 74 -3.46 18.62 -18.48
C ASN A 74 -4.57 19.64 -18.85
N ASP A 75 -5.67 19.15 -19.44
CA ASP A 75 -6.86 19.90 -19.88
C ASP A 75 -6.52 21.16 -20.71
N ASP A 76 -5.44 21.10 -21.51
CA ASP A 76 -5.02 22.22 -22.35
C ASP A 76 -5.72 22.22 -23.74
N ARG A 77 -6.59 21.22 -23.96
CA ARG A 77 -7.36 20.93 -25.17
C ARG A 77 -6.50 20.48 -26.34
N LYS A 78 -5.28 20.02 -26.08
CA LYS A 78 -4.41 19.38 -27.07
C LYS A 78 -4.10 17.97 -26.60
N LEU A 79 -4.05 17.07 -27.56
CA LEU A 79 -3.65 15.70 -27.30
C LEU A 79 -2.14 15.65 -27.08
N ASP A 80 -1.74 15.08 -25.95
CA ASP A 80 -0.36 14.71 -25.66
C ASP A 80 -0.04 13.37 -26.31
N LEU A 81 1.16 13.27 -26.90
CA LEU A 81 1.67 11.99 -27.39
C LEU A 81 2.35 11.26 -26.24
N ILE A 82 1.85 10.07 -25.91
CA ILE A 82 2.33 9.26 -24.79
C ILE A 82 3.00 8.02 -25.35
N GLU A 83 4.23 7.77 -24.92
CA GLU A 83 5.05 6.60 -25.26
C GLU A 83 5.70 6.09 -23.98
N ILE A 84 5.47 4.82 -23.67
CA ILE A 84 5.93 4.16 -22.44
C ILE A 84 6.65 2.88 -22.86
N GLU A 85 7.90 2.74 -22.44
CA GLU A 85 8.69 1.53 -22.66
C GLU A 85 9.18 1.01 -21.30
N LEU A 86 8.58 -0.09 -20.85
CA LEU A 86 8.89 -0.73 -19.58
C LEU A 86 9.70 -2.00 -19.81
N LEU A 87 10.88 -2.02 -19.21
CA LEU A 87 11.82 -3.12 -19.20
C LEU A 87 11.96 -3.60 -17.76
N GLY A 88 11.37 -4.75 -17.44
CA GLY A 88 11.40 -5.33 -16.11
C GLY A 88 12.84 -5.52 -15.62
N ARG A 89 13.07 -5.07 -14.38
CA ARG A 89 14.37 -5.08 -13.68
C ARG A 89 15.46 -4.26 -14.37
N GLN A 90 15.05 -3.31 -15.21
CA GLN A 90 15.92 -2.46 -16.00
C GLN A 90 15.36 -1.03 -16.04
N GLU A 91 16.19 -0.11 -16.53
CA GLU A 91 15.79 1.28 -16.73
C GLU A 91 14.73 1.35 -17.83
N SER A 92 13.59 1.95 -17.49
CA SER A 92 12.38 2.07 -18.31
C SER A 92 12.10 3.55 -18.59
N THR A 93 11.34 3.86 -19.64
CA THR A 93 11.06 5.26 -20.03
C THR A 93 9.57 5.57 -20.06
N ILE A 94 9.24 6.79 -19.64
CA ILE A 94 7.94 7.41 -19.88
C ILE A 94 8.22 8.71 -20.62
N LYS A 95 7.58 8.86 -21.78
CA LYS A 95 7.73 10.03 -22.64
C LYS A 95 6.37 10.60 -22.99
N ILE A 96 6.23 11.89 -22.73
CA ILE A 96 5.03 12.66 -23.02
C ILE A 96 5.45 13.88 -23.82
N ASN A 97 5.01 13.94 -25.08
CA ASN A 97 5.45 14.91 -26.08
C ASN A 97 6.99 14.91 -26.24
N ASN A 98 7.65 15.98 -25.76
CA ASN A 98 9.10 16.17 -25.86
C ASN A 98 9.81 15.99 -24.51
N THR A 99 9.09 15.54 -23.48
CA THR A 99 9.61 15.33 -22.13
C THR A 99 9.68 13.84 -21.86
N GLU A 100 10.80 13.40 -21.32
CA GLU A 100 11.08 11.99 -21.03
C GLU A 100 11.67 11.90 -19.62
N ILE A 101 11.22 10.90 -18.87
CA ILE A 101 11.78 10.53 -17.57
C ILE A 101 12.13 9.04 -17.58
N GLN A 102 13.05 8.68 -16.68
CA GLN A 102 13.37 7.29 -16.40
C GLN A 102 12.52 6.80 -15.23
N THR A 103 12.16 5.53 -15.27
CA THR A 103 11.45 4.81 -14.20
C THR A 103 11.98 3.38 -14.08
N TYR A 104 11.52 2.65 -13.07
CA TYR A 104 11.87 1.27 -12.82
C TYR A 104 10.61 0.46 -12.48
N THR A 105 10.54 -0.75 -13.03
CA THR A 105 9.53 -1.76 -12.70
C THR A 105 10.22 -3.11 -12.57
N ASP A 106 9.72 -4.00 -11.72
CA ASP A 106 10.19 -5.37 -11.59
C ASP A 106 9.49 -6.29 -12.60
N HIS A 107 8.16 -6.21 -12.68
CA HIS A 107 7.30 -7.00 -13.56
C HIS A 107 6.14 -6.13 -14.11
N PRO A 108 6.42 -5.23 -15.08
CA PRO A 108 5.41 -4.33 -15.63
C PRO A 108 4.28 -5.12 -16.28
N PHE A 109 3.04 -4.82 -15.88
CA PHE A 109 1.87 -5.60 -16.29
C PHE A 109 0.83 -4.78 -17.02
N ASP A 110 0.52 -3.56 -16.58
CA ASP A 110 -0.44 -2.70 -17.27
C ASP A 110 -0.20 -1.20 -17.08
N VAL A 111 -0.91 -0.40 -17.87
CA VAL A 111 -0.96 1.07 -17.76
C VAL A 111 -2.40 1.55 -17.78
N TYR A 112 -2.70 2.58 -16.99
CA TYR A 112 -4.04 3.16 -16.88
C TYR A 112 -3.97 4.70 -16.89
N LEU A 113 -5.09 5.33 -17.24
CA LEU A 113 -5.31 6.75 -17.00
C LEU A 113 -6.35 6.92 -15.89
N VAL A 114 -6.06 7.80 -14.93
CA VAL A 114 -6.85 7.97 -13.70
C VAL A 114 -7.14 9.44 -13.46
N ASP A 115 -8.39 9.78 -13.15
CA ASP A 115 -8.81 11.11 -12.70
C ASP A 115 -8.97 11.11 -11.17
N PHE A 116 -7.90 11.42 -10.43
CA PHE A 116 -7.94 11.41 -8.95
C PHE A 116 -8.79 12.53 -8.36
N ILE A 117 -8.79 13.69 -9.01
CA ILE A 117 -9.40 14.92 -8.50
C ILE A 117 -10.26 15.50 -9.60
N ALA A 118 -11.57 15.32 -9.44
CA ALA A 118 -12.52 15.93 -10.35
C ALA A 118 -12.28 17.45 -10.45
N ASP A 119 -12.19 17.94 -11.69
CA ASP A 119 -12.03 19.35 -12.03
C ASP A 119 -10.67 20.01 -11.65
N ASP A 120 -9.60 19.26 -11.34
CA ASP A 120 -8.25 19.85 -11.17
C ASP A 120 -7.50 20.08 -12.49
N GLY A 121 -8.04 19.55 -13.58
CA GLY A 121 -7.51 19.69 -14.94
C GLY A 121 -6.36 18.72 -15.24
N PHE A 122 -6.15 17.69 -14.41
CA PHE A 122 -5.15 16.66 -14.65
C PHE A 122 -5.77 15.28 -14.81
N ILE A 123 -5.11 14.46 -15.64
CA ILE A 123 -5.32 13.03 -15.70
C ILE A 123 -3.97 12.37 -15.45
N GLU A 124 -3.91 11.54 -14.42
CA GLU A 124 -2.71 10.82 -14.03
C GLU A 124 -2.50 9.58 -14.90
N LEU A 125 -1.24 9.33 -15.25
CA LEU A 125 -0.79 8.04 -15.78
C LEU A 125 -0.46 7.12 -14.61
N ALA A 126 -1.05 5.94 -14.57
CA ALA A 126 -0.75 4.90 -13.60
C ALA A 126 -0.04 3.73 -14.29
N ILE A 127 1.06 3.26 -13.71
CA ILE A 127 1.80 2.07 -14.18
C ILE A 127 1.65 0.99 -13.13
N TYR A 128 1.08 -0.13 -13.52
CA TYR A 128 0.92 -1.30 -12.69
C TYR A 128 2.04 -2.31 -12.90
N ASP A 129 2.70 -2.64 -11.82
CA ASP A 129 3.76 -3.61 -11.68
C ASP A 129 3.25 -4.76 -10.78
N GLU A 130 3.26 -6.00 -11.28
CA GLU A 130 2.89 -7.17 -10.46
C GLU A 130 3.92 -7.44 -9.35
N GLY A 131 5.09 -6.81 -9.44
CA GLY A 131 6.17 -6.90 -8.48
C GLY A 131 6.84 -8.28 -8.44
N PRO A 132 7.93 -8.42 -7.68
CA PRO A 132 8.51 -9.72 -7.39
C PRO A 132 7.59 -10.49 -6.43
N SER A 133 7.32 -11.77 -6.73
CA SER A 133 6.58 -12.68 -5.84
C SER A 133 5.12 -12.30 -5.53
N ALA A 134 4.47 -11.57 -6.43
CA ALA A 134 3.08 -11.10 -6.29
C ALA A 134 2.90 -10.05 -5.17
N ASP A 135 3.86 -9.14 -5.05
CA ASP A 135 3.78 -7.92 -4.25
C ASP A 135 3.45 -6.73 -5.19
N PRO A 136 2.17 -6.54 -5.57
CA PRO A 136 1.78 -5.56 -6.59
C PRO A 136 2.04 -4.12 -6.17
N VAL A 137 2.45 -3.29 -7.11
CA VAL A 137 2.63 -1.84 -6.94
C VAL A 137 2.07 -1.09 -8.15
N THR A 138 1.28 -0.05 -7.92
CA THR A 138 0.90 0.92 -8.95
C THR A 138 1.56 2.27 -8.66
N THR A 139 2.34 2.78 -9.61
CA THR A 139 3.02 4.10 -9.51
C THR A 139 2.34 5.12 -10.40
N PHE A 140 2.12 6.32 -9.87
CA PHE A 140 1.34 7.38 -10.52
C PHE A 140 2.20 8.55 -10.96
N TYR A 141 1.89 9.09 -12.13
CA TYR A 141 2.60 10.18 -12.76
C TYR A 141 1.63 11.27 -13.23
N ARG A 142 2.04 12.53 -13.08
CA ARG A 142 1.30 13.72 -13.55
C ARG A 142 2.13 14.48 -14.57
N TYR A 143 1.50 14.90 -15.66
CA TYR A 143 2.11 15.77 -16.67
C TYR A 143 1.49 17.17 -16.62
N ASP A 144 2.32 18.21 -16.52
CA ASP A 144 1.84 19.61 -16.43
C ASP A 144 1.81 20.37 -17.78
N GLY A 145 2.03 19.67 -18.90
CA GLY A 145 2.28 20.28 -20.21
C GLY A 145 3.77 20.55 -20.51
N LYS A 146 4.65 20.30 -19.53
CA LYS A 146 6.10 20.52 -19.65
C LYS A 146 6.93 19.46 -18.94
N ASN A 147 6.57 19.07 -17.73
CA ASN A 147 7.31 18.16 -16.86
C ASN A 147 6.43 16.97 -16.50
N ILE A 148 7.06 15.82 -16.29
CA ILE A 148 6.43 14.61 -15.76
C ILE A 148 6.89 14.48 -14.30
N TYR A 149 5.93 14.31 -13.39
CA TYR A 149 6.17 14.17 -11.96
C TYR A 149 5.68 12.79 -11.50
N GLU A 150 6.52 12.04 -10.80
CA GLU A 150 6.06 10.89 -10.04
C GLU A 150 5.37 11.40 -8.77
N LEU A 151 4.07 11.07 -8.61
CA LEU A 151 3.30 11.47 -7.44
C LEU A 151 3.58 10.54 -6.25
N GLY A 152 3.75 9.25 -6.52
CA GLY A 152 3.96 8.21 -5.52
C GLY A 152 3.42 6.87 -6.00
N SER A 153 3.51 5.87 -5.12
CA SER A 153 3.09 4.49 -5.41
C SER A 153 2.13 3.98 -4.34
N LEU A 154 1.27 3.04 -4.74
CA LEU A 154 0.35 2.29 -3.88
C LEU A 154 0.58 0.79 -4.09
N TYR A 155 0.58 0.01 -3.03
CA TYR A 155 0.81 -1.44 -3.03
C TYR A 155 -0.47 -2.21 -3.40
N ALA A 156 -1.02 -1.93 -4.58
CA ALA A 156 -2.23 -2.58 -5.07
C ALA A 156 -2.38 -2.46 -6.60
N GLU A 157 -3.20 -3.35 -7.19
CA GLU A 157 -3.63 -3.28 -8.60
C GLU A 157 -4.95 -2.51 -8.75
N ILE A 158 -4.97 -1.31 -9.31
CA ILE A 158 -6.17 -0.45 -9.26
C ILE A 158 -7.37 -0.88 -10.12
N SER A 159 -7.24 -1.87 -11.01
CA SER A 159 -8.31 -2.23 -11.97
C SER A 159 -9.15 -3.44 -11.55
N MET A 160 -8.67 -4.27 -10.61
CA MET A 160 -9.34 -5.51 -10.24
C MET A 160 -10.53 -5.29 -9.29
N GLU A 161 -11.64 -6.00 -9.53
CA GLU A 161 -12.83 -5.90 -8.68
C GLU A 161 -12.68 -6.52 -7.28
N ALA A 162 -11.62 -7.28 -7.01
CA ALA A 162 -11.59 -8.23 -5.89
C ALA A 162 -10.41 -8.09 -4.91
N SER A 163 -9.40 -7.24 -5.17
CA SER A 163 -8.14 -7.26 -4.40
C SER A 163 -7.55 -5.89 -4.04
N SER A 164 -8.14 -4.78 -4.47
CA SER A 164 -7.56 -3.45 -4.32
C SER A 164 -8.63 -2.41 -3.97
N ASP A 165 -9.18 -2.50 -2.76
CA ASP A 165 -10.04 -1.43 -2.24
C ASP A 165 -9.17 -0.23 -1.82
N ILE A 166 -8.46 0.38 -2.78
CA ILE A 166 -8.04 1.77 -2.60
C ILE A 166 -9.33 2.58 -2.69
N LEU A 167 -9.67 3.20 -1.57
CA LEU A 167 -10.85 4.03 -1.46
C LEU A 167 -10.45 5.48 -1.70
N THR A 168 -11.20 6.22 -2.50
CA THR A 168 -10.97 7.65 -2.79
C THR A 168 -12.25 8.45 -2.54
N ASP A 169 -12.10 9.71 -2.16
CA ASP A 169 -13.21 10.68 -2.10
C ASP A 169 -13.43 11.42 -3.43
N GLY A 170 -12.58 11.16 -4.44
CA GLY A 170 -12.60 11.85 -5.74
C GLY A 170 -12.15 13.32 -5.68
N ALA A 171 -11.66 13.77 -4.51
CA ALA A 171 -11.15 15.11 -4.25
C ALA A 171 -9.65 15.08 -3.88
N GLY A 172 -8.97 13.97 -4.19
CA GLY A 172 -7.54 13.77 -3.96
C GLY A 172 -7.18 13.21 -2.60
N THR A 173 -8.15 12.76 -1.80
CA THR A 173 -7.91 11.98 -0.58
C THR A 173 -8.19 10.51 -0.86
N PHE A 174 -7.30 9.62 -0.42
CA PHE A 174 -7.51 8.19 -0.60
C PHE A 174 -6.93 7.37 0.56
N ILE A 175 -7.47 6.16 0.74
CA ILE A 175 -7.12 5.22 1.80
C ILE A 175 -6.66 3.94 1.11
N GLU A 176 -5.41 3.55 1.39
CA GLU A 176 -4.84 2.30 0.91
C GLU A 176 -5.36 1.10 1.71
N ILE A 177 -5.13 -0.12 1.21
CA ILE A 177 -5.61 -1.36 1.82
C ILE A 177 -5.21 -1.52 3.29
N GLU A 178 -3.98 -1.17 3.65
CA GLU A 178 -3.46 -1.22 5.02
C GLU A 178 -4.02 -0.10 5.91
N GLY A 179 -4.65 0.91 5.30
CA GLY A 179 -5.32 1.98 6.03
C GLY A 179 -6.66 1.56 6.66
N LEU A 180 -7.17 0.34 6.40
CA LEU A 180 -8.51 -0.09 6.80
C LEU A 180 -8.55 -1.45 7.51
N ASN A 181 -9.18 -1.45 8.68
CA ASN A 181 -9.56 -2.68 9.37
C ASN A 181 -10.90 -3.23 8.88
N LYS A 182 -10.87 -4.00 7.79
CA LYS A 182 -12.08 -4.50 7.10
C LYS A 182 -12.82 -5.62 7.86
N PHE A 183 -12.17 -6.31 8.79
CA PHE A 183 -12.74 -7.45 9.52
C PHE A 183 -13.71 -7.05 10.65
N ILE A 184 -13.83 -5.75 10.95
CA ILE A 184 -14.65 -5.21 12.03
C ILE A 184 -15.59 -4.09 11.59
N SER A 185 -16.66 -3.90 12.37
CA SER A 185 -17.62 -2.81 12.27
C SER A 185 -17.83 -2.13 13.64
N PRO A 186 -17.78 -0.78 13.73
CA PRO A 186 -17.42 0.15 12.66
C PRO A 186 -15.97 -0.07 12.19
N GLN A 187 -15.71 0.19 10.90
CA GLN A 187 -14.35 0.09 10.35
C GLN A 187 -13.45 1.16 10.99
N ILE A 188 -12.18 0.83 11.16
CA ILE A 188 -11.17 1.77 11.64
C ILE A 188 -10.31 2.20 10.47
N VAL A 189 -10.21 3.52 10.29
CA VAL A 189 -9.24 4.15 9.37
C VAL A 189 -7.97 4.46 10.16
N MET A 190 -6.85 3.87 9.75
CA MET A 190 -5.54 4.04 10.39
C MET A 190 -4.77 5.25 9.87
N GLY A 191 -5.03 5.62 8.62
CA GLY A 191 -4.41 6.77 7.95
C GLY A 191 -4.97 6.92 6.55
N TYR A 192 -4.63 8.02 5.92
CA TYR A 192 -5.01 8.32 4.55
C TYR A 192 -3.89 9.07 3.86
N TYR A 193 -3.92 9.07 2.54
CA TYR A 193 -3.07 9.89 1.71
C TYR A 193 -3.87 11.05 1.13
N ARG A 194 -3.17 12.13 0.82
CA ARG A 194 -3.70 13.24 0.05
C ARG A 194 -2.72 13.64 -1.04
N ILE A 195 -3.24 13.97 -2.22
CA ILE A 195 -2.44 14.62 -3.27
C ILE A 195 -2.19 16.07 -2.87
N GLU A 196 -0.92 16.43 -2.70
CA GLU A 196 -0.50 17.79 -2.36
C GLU A 196 0.54 18.30 -3.34
N GLY A 197 0.10 19.09 -4.32
CA GLY A 197 0.95 19.50 -5.44
C GLY A 197 1.23 18.30 -6.35
N ASN A 198 2.49 17.88 -6.42
CA ASN A 198 2.94 16.78 -7.28
C ASN A 198 3.48 15.60 -6.46
N GLN A 199 2.87 15.31 -5.32
CA GLN A 199 3.26 14.20 -4.45
C GLN A 199 2.07 13.68 -3.64
N PHE A 200 2.13 12.41 -3.24
CA PHE A 200 1.28 11.83 -2.22
C PHE A 200 1.83 12.17 -0.83
N ALA A 201 0.96 12.70 0.04
CA ALA A 201 1.27 13.02 1.43
C ALA A 201 0.48 12.10 2.36
N TYR A 202 1.17 11.32 3.20
CA TYR A 202 0.53 10.43 4.16
C TYR A 202 0.19 11.13 5.47
N TYR A 203 -1.01 10.88 5.96
CA TYR A 203 -1.58 11.42 7.19
C TYR A 203 -2.02 10.26 8.11
N PRO A 204 -1.21 9.90 9.12
CA PRO A 204 -1.60 8.91 10.10
C PRO A 204 -2.72 9.45 11.00
N LEU A 205 -3.68 8.61 11.35
CA LEU A 205 -4.73 8.95 12.32
C LEU A 205 -4.38 8.40 13.71
N ASP A 206 -4.72 9.16 14.75
CA ASP A 206 -4.55 8.69 16.12
C ASP A 206 -5.44 7.45 16.40
N PHE A 207 -4.80 6.28 16.52
CA PHE A 207 -5.48 5.00 16.79
C PHE A 207 -6.01 4.90 18.22
N SER A 208 -5.46 5.69 19.16
CA SER A 208 -5.81 5.59 20.58
C SER A 208 -7.30 5.81 20.86
N ARG A 209 -7.97 6.61 20.00
CA ARG A 209 -9.41 6.86 20.05
C ARG A 209 -10.28 5.62 19.81
N TYR A 210 -9.71 4.58 19.20
CA TYR A 210 -10.40 3.33 18.84
C TYR A 210 -10.19 2.23 19.89
N LEU A 211 -9.26 2.41 20.83
CA LEU A 211 -8.97 1.46 21.88
C LEU A 211 -10.10 1.38 22.91
N ASN A 212 -10.21 0.21 23.55
CA ASN A 212 -11.17 -0.13 24.58
C ASN A 212 -12.65 0.02 24.16
N LYS A 213 -12.92 0.03 22.86
CA LYS A 213 -14.26 0.01 22.27
C LYS A 213 -14.60 -1.38 21.77
N GLU A 214 -15.89 -1.69 21.79
CA GLU A 214 -16.42 -2.94 21.25
C GLU A 214 -16.68 -2.81 19.73
N TYR A 215 -16.25 -3.81 18.98
CA TYR A 215 -16.44 -3.95 17.55
C TYR A 215 -17.13 -5.27 17.23
N THR A 216 -17.76 -5.33 16.06
CA THR A 216 -18.45 -6.53 15.56
C THR A 216 -17.69 -7.11 14.38
N ILE A 217 -17.40 -8.40 14.39
CA ILE A 217 -16.78 -9.08 13.26
C ILE A 217 -17.74 -9.12 12.06
N THR A 218 -17.25 -8.70 10.89
CA THR A 218 -18.08 -8.48 9.70
C THR A 218 -18.31 -9.74 8.86
N ARG A 219 -17.38 -10.69 8.90
CA ARG A 219 -17.39 -11.96 8.15
C ARG A 219 -16.72 -13.07 8.95
N ASP A 220 -17.02 -14.32 8.64
CA ASP A 220 -16.23 -15.46 9.13
C ASP A 220 -14.81 -15.35 8.53
N PHE A 221 -13.78 -15.48 9.36
CA PHE A 221 -12.39 -15.53 8.89
C PHE A 221 -11.54 -16.42 9.80
N LYS A 222 -10.36 -16.79 9.31
CA LYS A 222 -9.34 -17.45 10.13
C LYS A 222 -8.19 -16.48 10.32
N ALA A 223 -7.66 -16.43 11.53
CA ALA A 223 -6.49 -15.64 11.86
C ALA A 223 -5.69 -16.36 12.94
N TYR A 224 -4.46 -15.91 13.17
CA TYR A 224 -3.69 -16.41 14.29
C TYR A 224 -4.09 -15.66 15.55
N PHE A 225 -4.27 -16.41 16.64
CA PHE A 225 -4.59 -15.86 17.94
C PHE A 225 -3.68 -16.47 19.01
N ILE A 226 -2.92 -15.64 19.69
CA ILE A 226 -2.06 -16.05 20.80
C ILE A 226 -2.67 -15.51 22.08
N GLU A 227 -3.24 -16.40 22.90
CA GLU A 227 -3.75 -16.03 24.22
C GLU A 227 -2.62 -15.41 25.06
N ALA A 228 -2.84 -14.19 25.53
CA ALA A 228 -1.85 -13.42 26.27
C ALA A 228 -2.57 -12.51 27.26
N ASN A 229 -2.00 -12.35 28.46
CA ASN A 229 -2.53 -11.39 29.43
C ASN A 229 -2.08 -9.98 29.04
N LEU A 230 -2.98 -9.22 28.44
CA LEU A 230 -2.73 -7.85 27.98
C LEU A 230 -2.92 -6.80 29.09
N ASN A 231 -3.14 -7.21 30.33
CA ASN A 231 -3.23 -6.29 31.46
C ASN A 231 -1.82 -5.90 31.95
N GLY A 232 -1.27 -4.77 31.50
CA GLY A 232 -0.02 -4.20 32.01
C GLY A 232 0.82 -3.48 30.94
N ASP A 233 2.10 -3.19 31.26
CA ASP A 233 3.12 -2.70 30.33
C ASP A 233 3.54 -3.83 29.36
N PHE A 234 2.60 -4.35 28.58
CA PHE A 234 2.88 -5.39 27.59
C PHE A 234 3.72 -4.78 26.47
N ILE A 235 4.96 -5.28 26.30
CA ILE A 235 5.88 -4.87 25.25
C ILE A 235 5.94 -6.02 24.25
N GLY A 236 5.54 -5.77 23.00
CA GLY A 236 5.43 -6.80 21.95
C GLY A 236 6.73 -7.51 21.54
N GLN A 237 7.87 -7.22 22.18
CA GLN A 237 9.18 -7.81 21.87
C GLN A 237 9.32 -9.29 22.27
N ASP A 238 8.40 -9.82 23.09
CA ASP A 238 8.42 -11.22 23.54
C ASP A 238 7.40 -12.12 22.81
N ILE A 239 6.82 -11.66 21.69
CA ILE A 239 5.84 -12.45 20.93
C ILE A 239 6.57 -13.36 19.93
N GLU A 240 6.48 -14.68 20.15
CA GLU A 240 6.88 -15.68 19.15
C GLU A 240 5.71 -15.93 18.19
N PHE A 241 5.76 -15.30 17.02
CA PHE A 241 4.77 -15.53 15.96
C PHE A 241 4.95 -16.91 15.32
N THR A 242 3.83 -17.58 15.06
CA THR A 242 3.72 -18.84 14.33
C THR A 242 3.05 -18.61 12.98
N TRP A 243 3.45 -19.41 11.99
CA TRP A 243 2.84 -19.45 10.66
C TRP A 243 2.32 -20.86 10.32
N ASP A 244 2.10 -21.71 11.34
CA ASP A 244 1.43 -22.98 11.15
C ASP A 244 -0.08 -22.75 11.01
N THR A 245 -0.60 -22.85 9.79
CA THR A 245 -2.03 -22.71 9.47
C THR A 245 -2.98 -23.57 10.33
N LYS A 246 -2.48 -24.61 11.01
CA LYS A 246 -3.27 -25.43 11.96
C LYS A 246 -3.56 -24.72 13.28
N GLU A 247 -2.77 -23.70 13.60
CA GLU A 247 -2.88 -22.88 14.81
C GLU A 247 -3.76 -21.64 14.57
N MET A 248 -4.30 -21.47 13.37
CA MET A 248 -5.29 -20.43 13.09
C MET A 248 -6.62 -20.77 13.78
N GLU A 249 -7.16 -19.77 14.45
CA GLU A 249 -8.49 -19.81 15.04
C GLU A 249 -9.52 -19.25 14.07
N GLU A 250 -10.73 -19.78 14.14
CA GLU A 250 -11.85 -19.29 13.34
C GLU A 250 -12.66 -18.30 14.17
N LEU A 251 -12.70 -17.05 13.71
CA LEU A 251 -13.54 -15.99 14.27
C LEU A 251 -14.81 -15.87 13.44
N LYS A 252 -15.95 -15.77 14.10
CA LYS A 252 -17.27 -15.81 13.44
C LYS A 252 -17.85 -14.42 13.25
N LYS A 253 -18.57 -14.28 12.15
CA LYS A 253 -19.42 -13.13 11.92
C LYS A 253 -20.34 -12.88 13.13
N ASP A 254 -20.54 -11.60 13.44
CA ASP A 254 -21.37 -11.11 14.54
C ASP A 254 -20.78 -11.33 15.95
N GLU A 255 -19.62 -12.00 16.08
CA GLU A 255 -18.86 -12.00 17.33
C GLU A 255 -18.37 -10.60 17.67
N LYS A 256 -18.20 -10.35 18.98
CA LYS A 256 -17.77 -9.06 19.51
C LYS A 256 -16.36 -9.18 20.01
N ILE A 257 -15.55 -8.20 19.65
CA ILE A 257 -14.19 -8.08 20.16
C ILE A 257 -13.98 -6.67 20.69
N LYS A 258 -13.09 -6.53 21.66
CA LYS A 258 -12.59 -5.22 22.08
C LYS A 258 -11.14 -5.10 21.66
N ILE A 259 -10.77 -4.01 21.00
CA ILE A 259 -9.36 -3.73 20.68
C ILE A 259 -8.74 -3.03 21.89
N ILE A 260 -7.73 -3.65 22.50
CA ILE A 260 -7.03 -3.16 23.68
C ILE A 260 -5.74 -2.43 23.29
N SER A 261 -5.03 -2.92 22.27
CA SER A 261 -3.79 -2.35 21.77
C SER A 261 -3.62 -2.64 20.28
N HIS A 262 -2.66 -1.95 19.66
CA HIS A 262 -2.30 -2.13 18.25
C HIS A 262 -0.82 -1.80 18.06
N GLU A 263 -0.16 -2.61 17.22
CA GLU A 263 1.15 -2.35 16.63
C GLU A 263 1.04 -2.66 15.12
N ASP A 264 2.07 -2.28 14.34
CA ASP A 264 2.07 -2.29 12.86
C ASP A 264 1.47 -3.54 12.18
N PHE A 265 1.56 -4.72 12.79
CA PHE A 265 1.12 -5.98 12.17
C PHE A 265 0.24 -6.86 13.08
N TRP A 266 -0.19 -6.35 14.24
CA TRP A 266 -1.03 -7.13 15.15
C TRP A 266 -1.94 -6.28 16.05
N TYR A 267 -3.04 -6.90 16.49
CA TYR A 267 -4.05 -6.30 17.37
C TYR A 267 -4.08 -7.04 18.71
N GLY A 268 -3.97 -6.30 19.81
CA GLY A 268 -4.32 -6.85 21.13
C GLY A 268 -5.84 -6.80 21.28
N ILE A 269 -6.49 -7.96 21.47
CA ILE A 269 -7.95 -8.04 21.56
C ILE A 269 -8.45 -8.74 22.83
N GLU A 270 -9.68 -8.46 23.20
CA GLU A 270 -10.50 -9.21 24.17
C GLU A 270 -11.68 -9.83 23.42
N LEU A 271 -11.86 -11.15 23.56
CA LEU A 271 -13.00 -11.89 23.04
C LEU A 271 -14.21 -11.76 23.99
N GLN A 272 -15.40 -12.16 23.53
CA GLN A 272 -16.65 -12.08 24.30
C GLN A 272 -16.62 -12.82 25.65
N ASP A 273 -15.85 -13.91 25.73
CA ASP A 273 -15.71 -14.70 26.95
C ASP A 273 -14.70 -14.12 27.95
N GLY A 274 -14.07 -12.99 27.60
CA GLY A 274 -13.07 -12.28 28.38
C GLY A 274 -11.64 -12.75 28.14
N THR A 275 -11.42 -13.71 27.23
CA THR A 275 -10.08 -14.15 26.82
C THR A 275 -9.36 -13.00 26.12
N THR A 276 -8.14 -12.70 26.53
CA THR A 276 -7.30 -11.68 25.89
C THR A 276 -6.17 -12.31 25.10
N GLY A 277 -5.75 -11.68 24.02
CA GLY A 277 -4.64 -12.19 23.22
C GLY A 277 -4.30 -11.32 22.02
N ILE A 278 -3.30 -11.77 21.28
CA ILE A 278 -2.78 -11.10 20.08
C ILE A 278 -3.41 -11.74 18.86
N LEU A 279 -4.16 -10.94 18.10
CA LEU A 279 -4.70 -11.29 16.79
C LEU A 279 -3.77 -10.75 15.71
N TYR A 280 -3.33 -11.61 14.79
CA TYR A 280 -2.52 -11.21 13.65
C TYR A 280 -2.84 -12.04 12.42
N PHE A 281 -2.51 -11.48 11.26
CA PHE A 281 -2.86 -12.01 9.95
C PHE A 281 -1.60 -12.43 9.20
N TRP A 282 -1.73 -13.31 8.22
CA TRP A 282 -0.67 -13.52 7.24
C TRP A 282 -0.59 -12.27 6.34
N LEU A 283 0.60 -11.92 5.86
CA LEU A 283 0.76 -10.76 4.97
C LEU A 283 -0.14 -10.92 3.74
N GLY A 284 -1.14 -10.06 3.57
CA GLY A 284 -2.10 -10.08 2.47
C GLY A 284 -3.51 -10.64 2.76
N ASP A 285 -3.83 -11.02 4.02
CA ASP A 285 -5.18 -11.45 4.46
C ASP A 285 -6.12 -10.32 4.92
#